data_AF-A0A933IHE1-F1
#
_entry.id   AF-A0A933IHE1-F1
#
_cell.length_a   1.000
_cell.length_b   1.000
_cell.length_c   1.000
_cell.angle_alpha   90.00
_cell.angle_beta   90.00
_cell.angle_gamma   90.00
#
_symmetry.space_group_name_H-M   'P 1'
#
loop_
_entity.id
_entity.type
_entity.pdbx_description
1 polymer ?
#
loop_
_entity_poly.entity_id
_entity_poly.type
_entity_poly.pdbx_seq_one_letter_code
_entity_poly.pdbx_strand_id
1 'polypeptide(L)'
;MAKKWSAAVWESIAPALDGFGSLDYVRGALEGALAAGTDHGEATASFLLHLSGGAFAVADGRADYIKICARPVFESFMKREDEVKTIVRTRGAELERAGYHAQLEPGGDSGIFLLEDGRRKKVARDASARLEAAVREHIEQCSPGVILRNLVQDYVFRPLAVVLGPAELAYRAQVAPLYPFFGIGAPVPVPRMAATFIPPPVVEALERSRLACEEFIDSPARLADAAAGSMLGPRMEEARERANQAIDENLRRYLEEASRVLPEAEASRYRAQVEEGRRRLEQSLSRITQAGKQAASRAWPWLASVEAIIAPQGIPQERIVSLIVPFLFAGRAASDELAQLGARYVSDLLDGKPAHYVYSLY
;
A
#
# COMPACT_ATOMS: atom_id res chain seq x y z
N MET A 1 12.23 -26.15 -15.18
CA MET A 1 11.92 -25.85 -13.77
C MET A 1 10.82 -24.79 -13.63
N ALA A 2 10.88 -23.68 -14.38
CA ALA A 2 9.84 -22.62 -14.36
C ALA A 2 8.40 -23.13 -14.54
N LYS A 3 8.12 -23.97 -15.55
CA LYS A 3 6.77 -24.53 -15.82
C LYS A 3 6.15 -25.36 -14.70
N LYS A 4 6.95 -26.05 -13.87
CA LYS A 4 6.42 -26.84 -12.74
C LYS A 4 6.13 -25.98 -11.51
N TRP A 5 6.93 -24.93 -11.32
CA TRP A 5 6.76 -24.00 -10.21
C TRP A 5 5.57 -23.07 -10.44
N SER A 6 5.37 -22.60 -11.67
CA SER A 6 4.20 -21.79 -12.05
C SER A 6 2.88 -22.54 -11.87
N ALA A 7 2.83 -23.83 -12.23
CA ALA A 7 1.62 -24.65 -12.08
C ALA A 7 1.23 -24.79 -10.61
N ALA A 8 2.19 -25.13 -9.73
CA ALA A 8 1.92 -25.29 -8.30
C ALA A 8 1.52 -23.98 -7.61
N VAL A 9 2.15 -22.85 -7.98
CA VAL A 9 1.77 -21.53 -7.46
C VAL A 9 0.37 -21.16 -7.95
N TRP A 10 0.07 -21.36 -9.24
CA TRP A 10 -1.24 -21.08 -9.80
C TRP A 10 -2.33 -21.94 -9.17
N GLU A 11 -2.11 -23.24 -9.02
CA GLU A 11 -3.01 -24.15 -8.31
C GLU A 11 -3.28 -23.70 -6.86
N SER A 12 -2.28 -23.13 -6.19
CA SER A 12 -2.44 -22.64 -4.81
C SER A 12 -3.27 -21.35 -4.70
N ILE A 13 -3.25 -20.49 -5.72
CA ILE A 13 -3.96 -19.20 -5.68
C ILE A 13 -5.28 -19.21 -6.45
N ALA A 14 -5.43 -20.07 -7.46
CA ALA A 14 -6.60 -20.10 -8.33
C ALA A 14 -7.93 -20.20 -7.57
N PRO A 15 -8.09 -21.04 -6.53
CA PRO A 15 -9.34 -21.09 -5.76
C PRO A 15 -9.70 -19.76 -5.09
N ALA A 16 -8.71 -18.95 -4.71
CA ALA A 16 -8.92 -17.63 -4.11
C ALA A 16 -9.25 -16.54 -5.14
N LEU A 17 -9.01 -16.81 -6.42
CA LEU A 17 -9.29 -15.90 -7.53
C LEU A 17 -10.56 -16.30 -8.31
N ASP A 18 -11.20 -17.42 -7.95
CA ASP A 18 -12.45 -17.85 -8.54
C ASP A 18 -13.57 -16.82 -8.25
N GLY A 19 -14.37 -16.52 -9.27
CA GLY A 19 -15.47 -15.54 -9.18
C GLY A 19 -15.13 -14.12 -9.61
N PHE A 20 -13.85 -13.81 -9.89
CA PHE A 20 -13.47 -12.55 -10.52
C PHE A 20 -13.76 -12.54 -12.02
N GLY A 21 -14.46 -11.51 -12.51
CA GLY A 21 -14.95 -11.44 -13.89
C GLY A 21 -13.86 -11.39 -14.97
N SER A 22 -12.62 -11.02 -14.60
CA SER A 22 -11.47 -10.96 -15.51
C SER A 22 -10.37 -11.96 -15.17
N LEU A 23 -10.69 -13.06 -14.49
CA LEU A 23 -9.71 -14.09 -14.11
C LEU A 23 -8.97 -14.66 -15.32
N ASP A 24 -9.67 -14.97 -16.41
CA ASP A 24 -9.05 -15.57 -17.61
C ASP A 24 -8.05 -14.61 -18.28
N TYR A 25 -8.33 -13.30 -18.24
CA TYR A 25 -7.40 -12.29 -18.73
C TYR A 25 -6.10 -12.30 -17.89
N VAL A 26 -6.22 -12.26 -16.56
CA VAL A 26 -5.06 -12.26 -15.66
C VAL A 26 -4.28 -13.57 -15.79
N ARG A 27 -4.97 -14.71 -15.89
CA ARG A 27 -4.36 -16.03 -16.12
C ARG A 27 -3.56 -16.04 -17.41
N GLY A 28 -4.17 -15.63 -18.53
CA GLY A 28 -3.49 -15.59 -19.83
C GLY A 28 -2.27 -14.66 -19.83
N ALA A 29 -2.37 -13.49 -19.20
CA ALA A 29 -1.26 -12.56 -19.06
C ALA A 29 -0.09 -13.15 -18.25
N LEU A 30 -0.37 -13.82 -17.13
CA LEU A 30 0.64 -14.48 -16.30
C LEU A 30 1.29 -15.67 -17.01
N GLU A 31 0.48 -16.55 -17.62
CA GLU A 31 0.97 -17.71 -18.37
C GLU A 31 1.85 -17.29 -19.55
N GLY A 32 1.43 -16.26 -20.30
CA GLY A 32 2.22 -15.68 -21.38
C GLY A 32 3.56 -15.13 -20.89
N ALA A 33 3.56 -14.38 -19.79
CA ALA A 33 4.78 -13.83 -19.20
C ALA A 33 5.74 -14.91 -18.70
N LEU A 34 5.22 -15.96 -18.06
CA LEU A 34 5.99 -17.11 -17.60
C LEU A 34 6.53 -17.97 -18.74
N ALA A 35 5.83 -18.01 -19.88
CA ALA A 35 6.30 -18.69 -21.08
C ALA A 35 7.40 -17.90 -21.81
N ALA A 36 7.36 -16.57 -21.73
CA ALA A 36 8.32 -15.67 -22.37
C ALA A 36 9.64 -15.53 -21.58
N GLY A 37 9.60 -15.58 -20.25
CA GLY A 37 10.77 -15.42 -19.38
C GLY A 37 11.50 -16.74 -19.08
N THR A 38 12.83 -16.70 -19.02
CA THR A 38 13.66 -17.83 -18.58
C THR A 38 13.86 -17.85 -17.06
N ASP A 39 13.63 -16.70 -16.39
CA ASP A 39 13.65 -16.54 -14.94
C ASP A 39 12.55 -15.58 -14.44
N HIS A 40 12.50 -15.37 -13.11
CA HIS A 40 11.50 -14.50 -12.49
C HIS A 40 11.61 -13.03 -12.90
N GLY A 41 12.81 -12.53 -13.17
CA GLY A 41 13.04 -11.15 -13.59
C GLY A 41 12.49 -10.92 -14.99
N GLU A 42 12.81 -11.80 -15.93
CA GLU A 42 12.30 -11.74 -17.30
C GLU A 42 10.78 -11.96 -17.36
N ALA A 43 10.25 -12.91 -16.59
CA ALA A 43 8.80 -13.12 -16.51
C ALA A 43 8.09 -11.88 -15.94
N THR A 44 8.63 -11.26 -14.88
CA THR A 44 8.07 -10.02 -14.32
C THR A 44 8.13 -8.87 -15.32
N ALA A 45 9.25 -8.71 -16.03
CA ALA A 45 9.39 -7.69 -17.07
C ALA A 45 8.37 -7.90 -18.19
N SER A 46 8.23 -9.13 -18.69
CA SER A 46 7.23 -9.48 -19.71
C SER A 46 5.81 -9.21 -19.24
N PHE A 47 5.49 -9.51 -17.98
CA PHE A 47 4.17 -9.27 -17.41
C PHE A 47 3.87 -7.76 -17.33
N LEU A 48 4.80 -6.98 -16.78
CA LEU A 48 4.68 -5.52 -16.67
C LEU A 48 4.57 -4.83 -18.04
N LEU A 49 5.33 -5.29 -19.04
CA LEU A 49 5.23 -4.80 -20.42
C LEU A 49 3.87 -5.15 -21.05
N HIS A 50 3.37 -6.36 -20.82
CA HIS A 50 2.05 -6.77 -21.30
C HIS A 50 0.94 -5.90 -20.70
N LEU A 51 0.92 -5.74 -19.37
CA LEU A 51 -0.08 -4.94 -18.67
C LEU A 51 -0.03 -3.46 -19.09
N SER A 52 1.14 -2.91 -19.33
CA SER A 52 1.30 -1.51 -19.75
C SER A 52 1.10 -1.28 -21.25
N GLY A 53 0.92 -2.34 -22.05
CA GLY A 53 0.91 -2.23 -23.51
C GLY A 53 2.23 -1.75 -24.09
N GLY A 54 3.36 -1.98 -23.40
CA GLY A 54 4.69 -1.56 -23.82
C GLY A 54 5.00 -0.09 -23.60
N ALA A 55 4.32 0.57 -22.64
CA ALA A 55 4.47 2.02 -22.40
C ALA A 55 5.83 2.44 -21.80
N PHE A 56 6.65 1.50 -21.33
CA PHE A 56 7.97 1.80 -20.76
C PHE A 56 9.02 0.76 -21.17
N ALA A 57 10.29 1.16 -21.08
CA ALA A 57 11.42 0.24 -21.20
C ALA A 57 11.73 -0.40 -19.85
N VAL A 58 12.15 -1.66 -19.87
CA VAL A 58 12.63 -2.37 -18.68
C VAL A 58 14.13 -2.59 -18.80
N ALA A 59 14.88 -2.16 -17.80
CA ALA A 59 16.31 -2.44 -17.69
C ALA A 59 16.54 -3.48 -16.58
N ASP A 60 17.11 -4.63 -16.94
CA ASP A 60 17.54 -5.62 -15.95
C ASP A 60 18.85 -5.16 -15.30
N GLY A 61 18.80 -4.82 -14.01
CA GLY A 61 19.98 -4.40 -13.23
C GLY A 61 21.09 -5.45 -13.15
N ARG A 62 20.82 -6.71 -13.53
CA ARG A 62 21.80 -7.80 -13.63
C ARG A 62 22.57 -7.79 -14.93
N ALA A 63 22.13 -7.04 -15.94
CA ALA A 63 22.69 -7.12 -17.29
C ALA A 63 24.16 -6.68 -17.34
N ASP A 64 24.96 -7.40 -18.11
CA ASP A 64 26.42 -7.23 -18.17
C ASP A 64 26.82 -5.86 -18.67
N TYR A 65 26.10 -5.33 -19.67
CA TYR A 65 26.40 -4.01 -20.24
C TYR A 65 26.29 -2.88 -19.21
N ILE A 66 25.39 -2.97 -18.22
CA ILE A 66 25.26 -1.96 -17.16
C ILE A 66 26.52 -1.97 -16.28
N LYS A 67 26.94 -3.17 -15.86
CA LYS A 67 28.14 -3.38 -15.04
C LYS A 67 29.41 -2.94 -15.79
N ILE A 68 29.51 -3.27 -17.08
CA ILE A 68 30.61 -2.86 -17.96
C ILE A 68 30.69 -1.33 -18.06
N CYS A 69 29.57 -0.65 -18.34
CA CYS A 69 29.53 0.81 -18.43
C CYS A 69 29.89 1.47 -17.10
N ALA A 70 29.48 0.87 -15.98
CA ALA A 70 29.71 1.39 -14.63
C ALA A 70 31.08 1.03 -14.03
N ARG A 71 31.96 0.31 -14.74
CA ARG A 71 33.27 -0.13 -14.22
C ARG A 71 34.07 0.99 -13.54
N PRO A 72 34.17 2.22 -14.09
CA PRO A 72 34.89 3.31 -13.42
C PRO A 72 34.31 3.65 -12.03
N VAL A 73 33.00 3.52 -11.86
CA VAL A 73 32.32 3.74 -10.57
C VAL A 73 32.66 2.62 -9.58
N PHE A 74 32.66 1.35 -10.02
CA PHE A 74 33.09 0.23 -9.17
C PHE A 74 34.53 0.38 -8.70
N GLU A 75 35.45 0.71 -9.62
CA GLU A 75 36.86 0.91 -9.31
C GLU A 75 37.08 2.06 -8.32
N SER A 76 36.41 3.21 -8.55
CA SER A 76 36.50 4.36 -7.66
C SER A 76 35.90 4.07 -6.28
N PHE A 77 34.74 3.42 -6.24
CA PHE A 77 34.06 3.07 -4.99
C PHE A 77 34.89 2.14 -4.13
N MET A 78 35.49 1.11 -4.74
CA MET A 78 36.36 0.15 -4.05
C MET A 78 37.62 0.83 -3.49
N LYS A 79 38.28 1.71 -4.26
CA LYS A 79 39.49 2.42 -3.81
C LYS A 79 39.22 3.40 -2.67
N ARG A 80 37.98 3.90 -2.57
CA ARG A 80 37.58 4.97 -1.65
C ARG A 80 36.58 4.49 -0.59
N GLU A 81 36.58 3.19 -0.29
CA GLU A 81 35.61 2.56 0.60
C GLU A 81 35.54 3.23 1.98
N ASP A 82 36.68 3.51 2.61
CA ASP A 82 36.73 4.13 3.94
C ASP A 82 36.18 5.57 3.94
N GLU A 83 36.42 6.33 2.85
CA GLU A 83 35.84 7.67 2.65
C GLU A 83 34.32 7.58 2.50
N VAL A 84 33.82 6.63 1.69
CA VAL A 84 32.38 6.39 1.53
C VAL A 84 31.72 6.09 2.87
N LYS A 85 32.29 5.19 3.67
CA LYS A 85 31.76 4.83 4.99
C LYS A 85 31.73 6.04 5.92
N THR A 86 32.79 6.85 5.90
CA THR A 86 32.86 8.09 6.69
C THR A 86 31.77 9.06 6.28
N ILE A 87 31.62 9.33 4.98
CA ILE A 87 30.61 10.25 4.45
C ILE A 87 29.19 9.82 4.84
N VAL A 88 28.87 8.53 4.67
CA VAL A 88 27.53 8.00 4.96
C VAL A 88 27.22 8.04 6.46
N ARG A 89 28.21 7.75 7.32
CA ARG A 89 28.05 7.85 8.79
C ARG A 89 27.88 9.30 9.23
N THR A 90 28.73 10.20 8.74
CA THR A 90 28.63 11.63 9.05
C THR A 90 27.27 12.18 8.64
N ARG A 91 26.82 11.85 7.42
CA ARG A 91 25.51 12.28 6.94
C ARG A 91 24.36 11.65 7.72
N GLY A 92 24.49 10.38 8.12
CA GLY A 92 23.52 9.72 9.00
C GLY A 92 23.34 10.48 10.32
N ALA A 93 24.45 10.78 10.99
CA ALA A 93 24.42 11.54 12.25
C ALA A 93 23.86 12.97 12.08
N GLU A 94 24.06 13.61 10.92
CA GLU A 94 23.44 14.90 10.62
C GLU A 94 21.92 14.81 10.46
N LEU A 95 21.44 13.78 9.76
CA LEU A 95 20.01 13.53 9.59
C LEU A 95 19.33 13.27 10.95
N GLU A 96 19.94 12.44 11.79
CA GLU A 96 19.46 12.16 13.15
C GLU A 96 19.41 13.40 14.02
N ARG A 97 20.45 14.24 13.99
CA ARG A 97 20.48 15.53 14.70
C ARG A 97 19.39 16.49 14.23
N ALA A 98 18.97 16.38 12.97
CA ALA A 98 17.87 17.16 12.41
C ALA A 98 16.48 16.53 12.63
N GLY A 99 16.38 15.41 13.36
CA GLY A 99 15.12 14.73 13.68
C GLY A 99 14.65 13.74 12.61
N TYR A 100 15.48 13.44 11.59
CA TYR A 100 15.21 12.40 10.60
C TYR A 100 15.82 11.06 10.99
N HIS A 101 15.47 9.98 10.28
CA HIS A 101 16.02 8.65 10.51
C HIS A 101 17.18 8.35 9.54
N ALA A 102 18.30 7.83 10.04
CA ALA A 102 19.37 7.24 9.24
C ALA A 102 19.19 5.71 9.15
N GLN A 103 19.04 5.16 7.95
CA GLN A 103 18.71 3.72 7.77
C GLN A 103 19.92 2.87 7.41
N LEU A 104 20.96 3.49 6.84
CA LEU A 104 22.14 2.77 6.38
C LEU A 104 23.24 2.85 7.43
N GLU A 105 23.64 1.67 7.91
CA GLU A 105 24.85 1.49 8.68
C GLU A 105 25.89 0.78 7.81
N PRO A 106 26.94 1.48 7.32
CA PRO A 106 27.98 0.85 6.53
C PRO A 106 28.72 -0.21 7.37
N GLY A 107 28.51 -1.48 7.02
CA GLY A 107 29.11 -2.63 7.70
C GLY A 107 30.59 -2.83 7.39
N GLY A 108 31.12 -3.98 7.82
CA GLY A 108 32.52 -4.38 7.58
C GLY A 108 32.82 -4.91 6.17
N ASP A 109 31.82 -5.05 5.30
CA ASP A 109 31.98 -5.51 3.92
C ASP A 109 32.31 -4.37 2.95
N SER A 110 32.77 -4.73 1.74
CA SER A 110 33.21 -3.81 0.68
C SER A 110 32.08 -3.07 -0.03
N GLY A 111 30.82 -3.38 0.28
CA GLY A 111 29.66 -2.92 -0.49
C GLY A 111 29.56 -3.50 -1.91
N ILE A 112 30.44 -4.43 -2.29
CA ILE A 112 30.41 -5.16 -3.58
C ILE A 112 30.34 -6.67 -3.29
N PHE A 113 29.50 -7.36 -4.06
CA PHE A 113 29.27 -8.80 -3.95
C PHE A 113 29.77 -9.51 -5.21
N LEU A 114 30.17 -10.77 -5.08
CA LEU A 114 30.52 -11.62 -6.22
C LEU A 114 29.44 -12.68 -6.45
N LEU A 115 29.13 -12.91 -7.73
CA LEU A 115 28.25 -13.97 -8.18
C LEU A 115 29.09 -15.23 -8.41
N GLU A 116 28.93 -16.22 -7.53
CA GLU A 116 29.63 -17.50 -7.57
C GLU A 116 28.62 -18.63 -7.49
N ASP A 117 28.66 -19.58 -8.44
CA ASP A 117 27.74 -20.72 -8.50
C ASP A 117 26.26 -20.30 -8.48
N GLY A 118 25.94 -19.18 -9.15
CA GLY A 118 24.60 -18.59 -9.16
C GLY A 118 24.18 -17.94 -7.84
N ARG A 119 25.10 -17.76 -6.87
CA ARG A 119 24.82 -17.15 -5.57
C ARG A 119 25.57 -15.84 -5.40
N ARG A 120 24.89 -14.83 -4.85
CA ARG A 120 25.48 -13.55 -4.48
C ARG A 120 26.15 -13.66 -3.12
N LYS A 121 27.49 -13.63 -3.08
CA LYS A 121 28.30 -13.77 -1.86
C LYS A 121 28.93 -12.43 -1.48
N LYS A 122 28.97 -12.16 -0.17
CA LYS A 122 29.72 -11.03 0.38
C LYS A 122 31.21 -11.30 0.23
N VAL A 123 31.97 -10.27 -0.13
CA VAL A 123 33.43 -10.34 -0.15
C VAL A 123 33.95 -9.74 1.15
N ALA A 124 34.78 -10.51 1.85
CA ALA A 124 35.47 -10.02 3.04
C ALA A 124 36.53 -8.97 2.65
N ARG A 125 36.79 -8.01 3.53
CA ARG A 125 37.68 -6.87 3.26
C ARG A 125 39.12 -7.29 2.95
N ASP A 126 39.59 -8.37 3.56
CA ASP A 126 40.92 -8.94 3.35
C ASP A 126 41.09 -9.62 1.97
N ALA A 127 40.00 -9.88 1.25
CA ALA A 127 40.00 -10.39 -0.12
C ALA A 127 40.02 -9.26 -1.18
N SER A 128 40.56 -8.08 -0.85
CA SER A 128 40.60 -6.91 -1.73
C SER A 128 41.23 -7.19 -3.10
N ALA A 129 42.36 -7.91 -3.17
CA ALA A 129 43.02 -8.26 -4.44
C ALA A 129 42.11 -9.11 -5.36
N ARG A 130 41.31 -10.00 -4.78
CA ARG A 130 40.34 -10.81 -5.52
C ARG A 130 39.22 -9.95 -6.09
N LEU A 131 38.71 -9.01 -5.30
CA LEU A 131 37.67 -8.08 -5.74
C LEU A 131 38.20 -7.13 -6.82
N GLU A 132 39.44 -6.66 -6.70
CA GLU A 132 40.09 -5.83 -7.72
C GLU A 132 40.23 -6.57 -9.06
N ALA A 133 40.67 -7.83 -9.02
CA ALA A 133 40.75 -8.66 -10.22
C ALA A 133 39.35 -8.87 -10.83
N ALA A 134 38.33 -9.16 -10.01
CA ALA A 134 36.96 -9.31 -10.49
C ALA A 134 36.42 -8.02 -11.12
N VAL A 135 36.61 -6.85 -10.49
CA VAL A 135 36.17 -5.56 -11.05
C VAL A 135 36.90 -5.23 -12.35
N ARG A 136 38.14 -5.68 -12.54
CA ARG A 136 38.95 -5.41 -13.74
C ARG A 136 38.68 -6.40 -14.88
N GLU A 137 38.57 -7.67 -14.58
CA GLU A 137 38.57 -8.75 -15.57
C GLU A 137 37.20 -9.41 -15.72
N HIS A 138 36.37 -9.38 -14.67
CA HIS A 138 35.11 -10.13 -14.55
C HIS A 138 33.98 -9.29 -13.95
N ILE A 139 33.79 -8.05 -14.42
CA ILE A 139 32.82 -7.10 -13.86
C ILE A 139 31.37 -7.63 -13.91
N GLU A 140 31.08 -8.53 -14.86
CA GLU A 140 29.81 -9.24 -14.97
C GLU A 140 29.49 -10.08 -13.72
N GLN A 141 30.51 -10.52 -12.98
CA GLN A 141 30.35 -11.26 -11.74
C GLN A 141 30.18 -10.33 -10.53
N CYS A 142 30.40 -9.02 -10.70
CA CYS A 142 30.26 -8.05 -9.62
C CYS A 142 28.80 -7.58 -9.49
N SER A 143 28.28 -7.58 -8.27
CA SER A 143 26.95 -7.09 -7.94
C SER A 143 27.03 -5.97 -6.92
N PRO A 144 26.45 -4.79 -7.19
CA PRO A 144 26.56 -3.66 -6.29
C PRO A 144 25.68 -3.83 -5.06
N GLY A 145 26.17 -3.42 -3.88
CA GLY A 145 25.37 -3.26 -2.67
C GLY A 145 24.41 -2.07 -2.75
N VAL A 146 23.61 -1.86 -1.70
CA VAL A 146 22.55 -0.83 -1.69
C VAL A 146 23.09 0.56 -2.04
N ILE A 147 24.23 0.98 -1.47
CA ILE A 147 24.84 2.29 -1.75
C ILE A 147 25.31 2.36 -3.20
N LEU A 148 26.18 1.43 -3.61
CA LEU A 148 26.77 1.44 -4.95
C LEU A 148 25.72 1.28 -6.06
N ARG A 149 24.63 0.53 -5.83
CA ARG A 149 23.56 0.33 -6.82
C ARG A 149 22.96 1.66 -7.27
N ASN A 150 22.80 2.60 -6.34
CA ASN A 150 22.27 3.94 -6.64
C ASN A 150 23.23 4.69 -7.57
N LEU A 151 24.52 4.72 -7.23
CA LEU A 151 25.55 5.41 -8.02
C LEU A 151 25.71 4.79 -9.41
N VAL A 152 25.70 3.45 -9.51
CA VAL A 152 25.78 2.72 -10.78
C VAL A 152 24.61 3.07 -11.69
N GLN A 153 23.38 3.02 -11.18
CA GLN A 153 22.18 3.36 -11.93
C GLN A 153 22.28 4.79 -12.50
N ASP A 154 22.59 5.76 -11.64
CA ASP A 154 22.52 7.17 -12.05
C ASP A 154 23.71 7.59 -12.91
N TYR A 155 24.85 6.92 -12.77
CA TYR A 155 25.99 7.10 -13.67
C TYR A 155 25.68 6.58 -15.09
N VAL A 156 25.08 5.39 -15.19
CA VAL A 156 24.80 4.74 -16.47
C VAL A 156 23.63 5.40 -17.19
N PHE A 157 22.52 5.62 -16.49
CA PHE A 157 21.28 6.11 -17.11
C PHE A 157 21.14 7.63 -17.11
N ARG A 158 21.86 8.33 -16.23
CA ARG A 158 21.80 9.80 -16.07
C ARG A 158 20.36 10.34 -16.03
N PRO A 159 19.48 9.78 -15.18
CA PRO A 159 18.09 10.18 -15.17
C PRO A 159 17.95 11.64 -14.70
N LEU A 160 16.90 12.33 -15.16
CA LEU A 160 16.54 13.65 -14.63
C LEU A 160 15.94 13.53 -13.22
N ALA A 161 15.16 12.47 -13.00
CA ALA A 161 14.48 12.20 -11.74
C ALA A 161 14.44 10.69 -11.47
N VAL A 162 14.31 10.32 -10.19
CA VAL A 162 14.16 8.94 -9.74
C VAL A 162 12.95 8.83 -8.82
N VAL A 163 12.04 7.90 -9.13
CA VAL A 163 10.83 7.66 -8.34
C VAL A 163 11.15 6.67 -7.21
N LEU A 164 10.88 7.05 -5.96
CA LEU A 164 11.37 6.35 -4.77
C LEU A 164 10.25 6.10 -3.75
N GLY A 165 10.26 4.93 -3.12
CA GLY A 165 9.44 4.66 -1.94
C GLY A 165 9.92 5.43 -0.69
N PRO A 166 9.12 5.46 0.40
CA PRO A 166 9.48 6.19 1.62
C PRO A 166 10.84 5.79 2.22
N ALA A 167 11.13 4.49 2.29
CA ALA A 167 12.42 4.00 2.78
C ALA A 167 13.56 4.37 1.83
N GLU A 168 13.31 4.35 0.52
CA GLU A 168 14.32 4.71 -0.46
C GLU A 168 14.66 6.19 -0.42
N LEU A 169 13.65 7.08 -0.28
CA LEU A 169 13.88 8.51 -0.05
C LEU A 169 14.75 8.76 1.18
N ALA A 170 14.47 8.07 2.29
CA ALA A 170 15.21 8.24 3.53
C ALA A 170 16.69 7.88 3.36
N TYR A 171 17.00 6.68 2.85
CA TYR A 171 18.41 6.32 2.64
C TYR A 171 19.06 7.12 1.51
N ARG A 172 18.28 7.58 0.51
CA ARG A 172 18.78 8.42 -0.58
C ARG A 172 19.30 9.76 -0.05
N ALA A 173 18.60 10.35 0.92
CA ALA A 173 19.06 11.55 1.61
C ALA A 173 20.38 11.32 2.38
N GLN A 174 20.59 10.10 2.88
CA GLN A 174 21.81 9.72 3.59
C GLN A 174 23.02 9.53 2.65
N VAL A 175 22.80 9.00 1.43
CA VAL A 175 23.86 8.83 0.43
C VAL A 175 24.06 10.03 -0.49
N ALA A 176 23.23 11.07 -0.39
CA ALA A 176 23.28 12.25 -1.26
C ALA A 176 24.68 12.90 -1.38
N PRO A 177 25.51 12.99 -0.32
CA PRO A 177 26.85 13.55 -0.45
C PRO A 177 27.83 12.73 -1.30
N LEU A 178 27.51 11.45 -1.58
CA LEU A 178 28.34 10.60 -2.44
C LEU A 178 28.28 11.02 -3.92
N TYR A 179 27.20 11.67 -4.36
CA TYR A 179 27.04 12.12 -5.74
C TYR A 179 28.14 13.13 -6.16
N PRO A 180 28.29 14.29 -5.48
CA PRO A 180 29.38 15.20 -5.80
C PRO A 180 30.76 14.58 -5.52
N PHE A 181 30.88 13.70 -4.52
CA PHE A 181 32.14 13.01 -4.18
C PHE A 181 32.66 12.10 -5.31
N PHE A 182 31.76 11.46 -6.05
CA PHE A 182 32.09 10.65 -7.24
C PHE A 182 31.93 11.40 -8.57
N GLY A 183 31.55 12.68 -8.55
CA GLY A 183 31.28 13.45 -9.77
C GLY A 183 30.08 12.93 -10.57
N ILE A 184 29.11 12.32 -9.90
CA ILE A 184 27.89 11.78 -10.51
C ILE A 184 26.77 12.81 -10.33
N GLY A 185 26.03 13.10 -11.41
CA GLY A 185 24.85 13.95 -11.34
C GLY A 185 23.77 13.33 -10.46
N ALA A 186 23.33 14.05 -9.43
CA ALA A 186 22.25 13.60 -8.56
C ALA A 186 20.89 13.85 -9.24
N PRO A 187 20.13 12.81 -9.59
CA PRO A 187 18.78 13.00 -10.13
C PRO A 187 17.84 13.52 -9.05
N VAL A 188 16.80 14.23 -9.48
CA VAL A 188 15.76 14.74 -8.57
C VAL A 188 15.03 13.56 -7.92
N PRO A 189 15.02 13.43 -6.58
CA PRO A 189 14.23 12.41 -5.91
C PRO A 189 12.74 12.77 -5.99
N VAL A 190 11.92 11.83 -6.46
CA VAL A 190 10.47 11.99 -6.59
C VAL A 190 9.78 10.95 -5.70
N PRO A 191 8.93 11.34 -4.73
CA PRO A 191 8.18 10.39 -3.92
C PRO A 191 7.19 9.64 -4.79
N ARG A 192 7.26 8.31 -4.86
CA ARG A 192 6.28 7.52 -5.63
C ARG A 192 4.86 7.78 -5.15
N MET A 193 3.90 7.60 -6.05
CA MET A 193 2.49 7.60 -5.71
C MET A 193 2.21 6.58 -4.60
N ALA A 194 1.47 7.00 -3.58
CA ALA A 194 0.89 6.14 -2.57
C ALA A 194 -0.62 6.03 -2.84
N ALA A 195 -1.17 4.81 -2.90
CA ALA A 195 -2.57 4.64 -3.27
C ALA A 195 -3.27 3.48 -2.56
N THR A 196 -4.56 3.65 -2.29
CA THR A 196 -5.48 2.59 -1.86
C THR A 196 -6.52 2.34 -2.95
N PHE A 197 -6.59 1.08 -3.38
CA PHE A 197 -7.63 0.57 -4.26
C PHE A 197 -8.90 0.22 -3.47
N ILE A 198 -10.03 0.75 -3.91
CA ILE A 198 -11.36 0.42 -3.37
C ILE A 198 -12.06 -0.52 -4.34
N PRO A 199 -12.30 -1.78 -3.98
CA PRO A 199 -12.99 -2.72 -4.85
C PRO A 199 -14.41 -2.24 -5.23
N PRO A 200 -14.91 -2.57 -6.42
CA PRO A 200 -16.24 -2.15 -6.87
C PRO A 200 -17.40 -2.49 -5.92
N PRO A 201 -17.45 -3.69 -5.28
CA PRO A 201 -18.49 -3.99 -4.29
C PRO A 201 -18.47 -3.04 -3.08
N VAL A 202 -17.29 -2.51 -2.72
CA VAL A 202 -17.15 -1.54 -1.63
C VAL A 202 -17.65 -0.17 -2.06
N VAL A 203 -17.37 0.25 -3.30
CA VAL A 203 -17.93 1.49 -3.87
C VAL A 203 -19.46 1.46 -3.84
N GLU A 204 -20.08 0.37 -4.29
CA GLU A 204 -21.55 0.23 -4.25
C GLU A 204 -22.11 0.42 -2.84
N ALA A 205 -21.46 -0.18 -1.83
CA ALA A 205 -21.86 -0.04 -0.44
C ALA A 205 -21.66 1.39 0.08
N LEU A 206 -20.57 2.06 -0.28
CA LEU A 206 -20.31 3.45 0.09
C LEU A 206 -21.36 4.39 -0.50
N GLU A 207 -21.70 4.24 -1.78
CA GLU A 207 -22.72 5.03 -2.46
C GLU A 207 -24.10 4.84 -1.84
N ARG A 208 -24.50 3.57 -1.61
CA ARG A 208 -25.77 3.25 -0.94
C ARG A 208 -25.84 3.80 0.48
N SER A 209 -24.70 3.82 1.17
CA SER A 209 -24.55 4.35 2.51
C SER A 209 -24.38 5.87 2.56
N ARG A 210 -24.21 6.53 1.40
CA ARG A 210 -23.88 7.96 1.27
C ARG A 210 -22.67 8.35 2.11
N LEU A 211 -21.67 7.48 2.18
CA LEU A 211 -20.43 7.70 2.91
C LEU A 211 -19.32 8.07 1.93
N ALA A 212 -18.61 9.18 2.19
CA ALA A 212 -17.48 9.59 1.35
C ALA A 212 -16.29 8.61 1.49
N CYS A 213 -15.50 8.47 0.43
CA CYS A 213 -14.33 7.60 0.41
C CYS A 213 -13.27 8.00 1.44
N GLU A 214 -13.09 9.31 1.65
CA GLU A 214 -12.15 9.87 2.62
C GLU A 214 -12.55 9.49 4.05
N GLU A 215 -13.85 9.67 4.39
CA GLU A 215 -14.39 9.25 5.69
C GLU A 215 -14.26 7.75 5.91
N PHE A 216 -14.39 6.97 4.84
CA PHE A 216 -14.22 5.53 4.90
C PHE A 216 -12.78 5.10 5.17
N ILE A 217 -11.80 5.75 4.55
CA ILE A 217 -10.39 5.42 4.78
C ILE A 217 -9.94 5.80 6.18
N ASP A 218 -10.38 6.96 6.67
CA ASP A 218 -10.08 7.41 8.02
C ASP A 218 -10.73 6.53 9.09
N SER A 219 -11.90 5.95 8.80
CA SER A 219 -12.64 5.11 9.74
C SER A 219 -13.44 4.01 9.04
N PRO A 220 -12.79 2.90 8.61
CA PRO A 220 -13.45 1.84 7.84
C PRO A 220 -14.63 1.20 8.57
N ALA A 221 -14.56 1.13 9.90
CA ALA A 221 -15.63 0.60 10.74
C ALA A 221 -16.96 1.37 10.60
N ARG A 222 -16.93 2.66 10.24
CA ARG A 222 -18.15 3.47 10.04
C ARG A 222 -19.02 2.96 8.90
N LEU A 223 -18.43 2.26 7.92
CA LEU A 223 -19.18 1.72 6.80
C LEU A 223 -20.23 0.68 7.26
N ALA A 224 -19.94 -0.13 8.27
CA ALA A 224 -20.88 -1.13 8.75
C ALA A 224 -22.16 -0.50 9.34
N ASP A 225 -22.00 0.58 10.12
CA ASP A 225 -23.14 1.29 10.70
C ASP A 225 -23.89 2.11 9.64
N ALA A 226 -23.17 2.78 8.74
CA ALA A 226 -23.78 3.53 7.63
C ALA A 226 -24.56 2.59 6.67
N ALA A 227 -24.00 1.42 6.37
CA ALA A 227 -24.65 0.38 5.59
C ALA A 227 -25.93 -0.13 6.27
N ALA A 228 -25.89 -0.37 7.57
CA ALA A 228 -27.08 -0.77 8.34
C ALA A 228 -28.18 0.31 8.31
N GLY A 229 -27.80 1.58 8.46
CA GLY A 229 -28.73 2.71 8.33
C GLY A 229 -29.35 2.79 6.92
N SER A 230 -28.55 2.56 5.88
CA SER A 230 -29.02 2.57 4.49
C SER A 230 -30.08 1.50 4.21
N MET A 231 -29.98 0.32 4.84
CA MET A 231 -30.95 -0.77 4.71
C MET A 231 -32.31 -0.43 5.33
N LEU A 232 -32.30 0.38 6.38
CA LEU A 232 -33.52 0.83 7.08
C LEU A 232 -34.14 2.05 6.40
N GLY A 233 -33.34 2.79 5.64
CA GLY A 233 -33.73 4.00 4.94
C GLY A 233 -33.72 5.25 5.83
N PRO A 234 -33.57 6.45 5.21
CA PRO A 234 -33.35 7.70 5.95
C PRO A 234 -34.52 8.08 6.87
N ARG A 235 -35.75 7.69 6.49
CA ARG A 235 -36.97 7.96 7.27
C ARG A 235 -37.02 7.18 8.59
N MET A 236 -36.35 6.03 8.68
CA MET A 236 -36.39 5.18 9.86
C MET A 236 -35.60 5.81 11.01
N GLU A 237 -34.41 6.36 10.71
CA GLU A 237 -33.58 6.99 11.73
C GLU A 237 -34.26 8.26 12.28
N GLU A 238 -34.81 9.09 11.40
CA GLU A 238 -35.60 10.25 11.83
C GLU A 238 -36.87 9.84 12.61
N ALA A 239 -37.52 8.73 12.24
CA ALA A 239 -38.67 8.22 12.97
C ALA A 239 -38.29 7.73 14.37
N ARG A 240 -37.13 7.07 14.51
CA ARG A 240 -36.57 6.63 15.79
C ARG A 240 -36.29 7.80 16.71
N GLU A 241 -35.58 8.80 16.22
CA GLU A 241 -35.21 9.99 17.00
C GLU A 241 -36.47 10.77 17.44
N ARG A 242 -37.43 10.98 16.52
CA ARG A 242 -38.72 11.60 16.84
C ARG A 242 -39.51 10.80 17.87
N ALA A 243 -39.53 9.47 17.76
CA ALA A 243 -40.23 8.62 18.72
C ALA A 243 -39.62 8.71 20.12
N ASN A 244 -38.29 8.65 20.23
CA ASN A 244 -37.59 8.78 21.51
C ASN A 244 -37.85 10.14 22.16
N GLN A 245 -37.70 11.24 21.39
CA GLN A 245 -37.94 12.60 21.90
C GLN A 245 -39.39 12.80 22.37
N ALA A 246 -40.36 12.36 21.56
CA ALA A 246 -41.77 12.49 21.91
C ALA A 246 -42.12 11.68 23.17
N ILE A 247 -41.50 10.52 23.36
CA ILE A 247 -41.74 9.66 24.52
C ILE A 247 -41.11 10.26 25.76
N ASP A 248 -39.86 10.70 25.70
CA ASP A 248 -39.16 11.33 26.82
C ASP A 248 -39.88 12.61 27.27
N GLU A 249 -40.25 13.48 26.33
CA GLU A 249 -40.91 14.75 26.66
C GLU A 249 -42.28 14.54 27.31
N ASN A 250 -43.12 13.66 26.75
CA ASN A 250 -44.46 13.41 27.27
C ASN A 250 -44.45 12.66 28.61
N LEU A 251 -43.60 11.64 28.76
CA LEU A 251 -43.49 10.87 30.00
C LEU A 251 -42.94 11.72 31.13
N ARG A 252 -41.93 12.56 30.86
CA ARG A 252 -41.38 13.47 31.86
C ARG A 252 -42.44 14.42 32.40
N ARG A 253 -43.19 15.10 31.51
CA ARG A 253 -44.27 16.02 31.89
C ARG A 253 -45.34 15.32 32.74
N TYR A 254 -45.76 14.12 32.34
CA TYR A 254 -46.76 13.36 33.08
C TYR A 254 -46.28 12.97 34.48
N LEU A 255 -45.03 12.52 34.61
CA LEU A 255 -44.42 12.16 35.91
C LEU A 255 -44.23 13.38 36.82
N GLU A 256 -43.92 14.56 36.27
CA GLU A 256 -43.85 15.81 37.05
C GLU A 256 -45.21 16.18 37.65
N GLU A 257 -46.29 16.12 36.87
CA GLU A 257 -47.65 16.39 37.38
C GLU A 257 -48.09 15.33 38.40
N ALA A 258 -47.82 14.04 38.14
CA ALA A 258 -48.12 12.97 39.08
C ALA A 258 -47.40 13.15 40.44
N SER A 259 -46.17 13.67 40.42
CA SER A 259 -45.39 13.94 41.64
C SER A 259 -45.95 15.07 42.48
N ARG A 260 -46.81 15.94 41.91
CA ARG A 260 -47.50 17.00 42.67
C ARG A 260 -48.74 16.50 43.40
N VAL A 261 -49.30 15.36 42.98
CA VAL A 261 -50.57 14.82 43.50
C VAL A 261 -50.35 13.58 44.36
N LEU A 262 -49.28 12.81 44.11
CA LEU A 262 -48.99 11.55 44.81
C LEU A 262 -47.94 11.74 45.92
N PRO A 263 -47.98 10.92 46.98
CA PRO A 263 -46.88 10.80 47.93
C PRO A 263 -45.58 10.34 47.24
N GLU A 264 -44.44 10.85 47.70
CA GLU A 264 -43.13 10.64 47.05
C GLU A 264 -42.74 9.16 46.86
N ALA A 265 -43.09 8.29 47.82
CA ALA A 265 -42.83 6.85 47.70
C ALA A 265 -43.60 6.21 46.53
N GLU A 266 -44.84 6.63 46.30
CA GLU A 266 -45.66 6.16 45.17
C GLU A 266 -45.19 6.77 43.84
N ALA A 267 -44.89 8.07 43.83
CA ALA A 267 -44.35 8.77 42.66
C ALA A 267 -43.02 8.14 42.19
N SER A 268 -42.12 7.83 43.12
CA SER A 268 -40.85 7.14 42.83
C SER A 268 -41.05 5.76 42.22
N ARG A 269 -42.03 4.98 42.71
CA ARG A 269 -42.38 3.68 42.13
C ARG A 269 -42.84 3.80 40.67
N TYR A 270 -43.70 4.76 40.36
CA TYR A 270 -44.17 4.98 38.99
C TYR A 270 -43.05 5.50 38.07
N ARG A 271 -42.16 6.37 38.56
CA ARG A 271 -40.94 6.76 37.82
C ARG A 271 -40.11 5.55 37.42
N ALA A 272 -39.90 4.61 38.35
CA ALA A 272 -39.15 3.39 38.07
C ALA A 272 -39.84 2.50 37.02
N GLN A 273 -41.17 2.35 37.06
CA GLN A 273 -41.93 1.59 36.07
C GLN A 273 -41.86 2.22 34.66
N VAL A 274 -41.94 3.55 34.59
CA VAL A 274 -41.80 4.28 33.33
C VAL A 274 -40.40 4.10 32.74
N GLU A 275 -39.36 4.20 33.57
CA GLU A 275 -37.98 3.97 33.15
C GLU A 275 -37.75 2.54 32.66
N GLU A 276 -38.38 1.54 33.29
CA GLU A 276 -38.33 0.17 32.80
C GLU A 276 -39.05 0.01 31.44
N GLY A 277 -40.21 0.65 31.28
CA GLY A 277 -40.92 0.70 29.99
C GLY A 277 -40.07 1.34 28.89
N ARG A 278 -39.37 2.44 29.21
CA ARG A 278 -38.43 3.13 28.31
C ARG A 278 -37.32 2.19 27.85
N ARG A 279 -36.68 1.48 28.78
CA ARG A 279 -35.63 0.48 28.44
C ARG A 279 -36.14 -0.63 27.53
N ARG A 280 -37.37 -1.13 27.75
CA ARG A 280 -37.96 -2.16 26.86
C ARG A 280 -38.24 -1.63 25.45
N LEU A 281 -38.64 -0.36 25.33
CA LEU A 281 -38.79 0.28 24.04
C LEU A 281 -37.44 0.46 23.33
N GLU A 282 -36.43 0.98 24.04
CA GLU A 282 -35.07 1.10 23.51
C GLU A 282 -34.54 -0.25 23.01
N GLN A 283 -34.78 -1.33 23.75
CA GLN A 283 -34.45 -2.70 23.33
C GLN A 283 -35.19 -3.10 22.05
N SER A 284 -36.48 -2.77 21.92
CA SER A 284 -37.26 -3.04 20.71
C SER A 284 -36.74 -2.26 19.50
N LEU A 285 -36.41 -0.98 19.68
CA LEU A 285 -35.82 -0.14 18.64
C LEU A 285 -34.43 -0.65 18.23
N SER A 286 -33.61 -1.08 19.20
CA SER A 286 -32.30 -1.69 18.95
C SER A 286 -32.41 -2.98 18.12
N ARG A 287 -33.48 -3.76 18.27
CA ARG A 287 -33.73 -4.94 17.40
C ARG A 287 -33.96 -4.55 15.94
N ILE A 288 -34.57 -3.40 15.66
CA ILE A 288 -34.75 -2.90 14.30
C ILE A 288 -33.38 -2.51 13.70
N THR A 289 -32.55 -1.81 14.47
CA THR A 289 -31.14 -1.54 14.08
C THR A 289 -30.38 -2.83 13.79
N GLN A 290 -30.56 -3.86 14.64
CA GLN A 290 -29.94 -5.17 14.43
C GLN A 290 -30.45 -5.85 13.15
N ALA A 291 -31.72 -5.71 12.80
CA ALA A 291 -32.25 -6.21 11.53
C ALA A 291 -31.59 -5.51 10.33
N GLY A 292 -31.37 -4.19 10.43
CA GLY A 292 -30.60 -3.42 9.44
C GLY A 292 -29.17 -3.93 9.29
N LYS A 293 -28.47 -4.17 10.40
CA LYS A 293 -27.12 -4.78 10.40
C LYS A 293 -27.12 -6.15 9.73
N GLN A 294 -28.08 -7.01 10.06
CA GLN A 294 -28.21 -8.33 9.44
C GLN A 294 -28.55 -8.28 7.95
N ALA A 295 -29.33 -7.28 7.50
CA ALA A 295 -29.61 -7.06 6.09
C ALA A 295 -28.34 -6.59 5.35
N ALA A 296 -27.60 -5.66 5.95
CA ALA A 296 -26.33 -5.17 5.42
C ALA A 296 -25.29 -6.30 5.31
N SER A 297 -25.11 -7.12 6.35
CA SER A 297 -24.20 -8.28 6.29
C SER A 297 -24.63 -9.35 5.28
N ARG A 298 -25.92 -9.48 4.98
CA ARG A 298 -26.41 -10.39 3.93
C ARG A 298 -26.12 -9.85 2.53
N ALA A 299 -26.29 -8.55 2.32
CA ALA A 299 -25.96 -7.90 1.05
C ALA A 299 -24.44 -7.83 0.81
N TRP A 300 -23.69 -7.55 1.87
CA TRP A 300 -22.24 -7.37 1.84
C TRP A 300 -21.56 -8.18 2.95
N PRO A 301 -21.37 -9.49 2.74
CA PRO A 301 -20.72 -10.37 3.72
C PRO A 301 -19.31 -9.91 4.12
N TRP A 302 -18.60 -9.23 3.22
CA TRP A 302 -17.26 -8.71 3.43
C TRP A 302 -17.19 -7.55 4.44
N LEU A 303 -18.32 -6.96 4.87
CA LEU A 303 -18.33 -5.90 5.89
C LEU A 303 -17.66 -6.33 7.19
N ALA A 304 -17.70 -7.62 7.53
CA ALA A 304 -17.00 -8.18 8.69
C ALA A 304 -15.47 -8.08 8.59
N SER A 305 -14.93 -7.81 7.40
CA SER A 305 -13.51 -7.70 7.11
C SER A 305 -13.15 -6.36 6.47
N VAL A 306 -13.98 -5.34 6.67
CA VAL A 306 -13.85 -4.04 5.98
C VAL A 306 -12.51 -3.35 6.25
N GLU A 307 -11.98 -3.45 7.48
CA GLU A 307 -10.66 -2.91 7.82
C GLU A 307 -9.54 -3.59 7.04
N ALA A 308 -9.63 -4.91 6.84
CA ALA A 308 -8.64 -5.67 6.10
C ALA A 308 -8.59 -5.33 4.61
N ILE A 309 -9.64 -4.70 4.06
CA ILE A 309 -9.66 -4.20 2.69
C ILE A 309 -8.69 -3.01 2.55
N ILE A 310 -8.62 -2.12 3.55
CA ILE A 310 -7.83 -0.89 3.52
C ILE A 310 -6.45 -1.08 4.13
N ALA A 311 -6.37 -1.80 5.24
CA ALA A 311 -5.16 -2.07 5.98
C ALA A 311 -5.07 -3.57 6.31
N PRO A 312 -4.83 -4.44 5.31
CA PRO A 312 -4.66 -5.86 5.56
C PRO A 312 -3.54 -6.09 6.58
N GLN A 313 -3.86 -6.82 7.66
CA GLN A 313 -2.94 -7.07 8.78
C GLN A 313 -2.44 -5.79 9.49
N GLY A 314 -3.18 -4.68 9.38
CA GLY A 314 -2.79 -3.37 9.90
C GLY A 314 -1.68 -2.68 9.08
N ILE A 315 -1.35 -3.20 7.90
CA ILE A 315 -0.31 -2.68 7.00
C ILE A 315 -0.98 -1.98 5.80
N PRO A 316 -0.43 -0.85 5.30
CA PRO A 316 -0.96 -0.18 4.11
C PRO A 316 -1.18 -1.14 2.93
N GLN A 317 -2.35 -1.04 2.30
CA GLN A 317 -2.78 -1.95 1.22
C GLN A 317 -1.72 -2.18 0.15
N GLU A 318 -1.11 -1.10 -0.36
CA GLU A 318 -0.08 -1.14 -1.41
C GLU A 318 1.18 -1.95 -1.06
N ARG A 319 1.37 -2.34 0.21
CA ARG A 319 2.48 -3.19 0.66
C ARG A 319 2.14 -4.68 0.73
N ILE A 320 0.87 -5.03 0.60
CA ILE A 320 0.36 -6.40 0.76
C ILE A 320 -0.39 -6.86 -0.50
N VAL A 321 -1.25 -6.00 -1.04
CA VAL A 321 -2.11 -6.33 -2.18
C VAL A 321 -1.30 -6.25 -3.47
N SER A 322 -1.41 -7.30 -4.28
CA SER A 322 -0.73 -7.41 -5.56
C SER A 322 -1.36 -6.50 -6.62
N LEU A 323 -0.53 -6.01 -7.55
CA LEU A 323 -0.94 -5.26 -8.73
C LEU A 323 -1.99 -5.99 -9.58
N ILE A 324 -2.09 -7.33 -9.50
CA ILE A 324 -3.08 -8.09 -10.27
C ILE A 324 -4.53 -7.78 -9.86
N VAL A 325 -4.76 -7.29 -8.64
CA VAL A 325 -6.12 -7.14 -8.08
C VAL A 325 -7.00 -6.18 -8.89
N PRO A 326 -6.55 -4.96 -9.23
CA PRO A 326 -7.22 -4.10 -10.22
C PRO A 326 -7.62 -4.85 -11.50
N PHE A 327 -6.72 -5.65 -12.06
CA PHE A 327 -6.95 -6.40 -13.31
C PHE A 327 -7.92 -7.57 -13.15
N LEU A 328 -8.06 -8.15 -11.94
CA LEU A 328 -9.08 -9.16 -11.68
C LEU A 328 -10.50 -8.58 -11.77
N PHE A 329 -10.67 -7.30 -11.41
CA PHE A 329 -11.95 -6.60 -11.49
C PHE A 329 -12.27 -6.04 -12.88
N ALA A 330 -11.30 -5.43 -13.57
CA ALA A 330 -11.55 -4.68 -14.81
C ALA A 330 -10.80 -5.19 -16.05
N GLY A 331 -10.02 -6.26 -15.91
CA GLY A 331 -9.23 -6.81 -17.01
C GLY A 331 -8.28 -5.76 -17.60
N ARG A 332 -8.20 -5.70 -18.93
CA ARG A 332 -7.34 -4.73 -19.64
C ARG A 332 -7.69 -3.27 -19.34
N ALA A 333 -8.95 -2.96 -19.02
CA ALA A 333 -9.36 -1.57 -18.75
C ALA A 333 -8.65 -0.98 -17.52
N ALA A 334 -8.18 -1.83 -16.59
CA ALA A 334 -7.39 -1.39 -15.44
C ALA A 334 -6.12 -0.63 -15.85
N SER A 335 -5.52 -0.93 -17.00
CA SER A 335 -4.33 -0.22 -17.49
C SER A 335 -4.61 1.26 -17.75
N ASP A 336 -5.74 1.57 -18.37
CA ASP A 336 -6.11 2.94 -18.74
C ASP A 336 -6.45 3.75 -17.48
N GLU A 337 -7.14 3.14 -16.51
CA GLU A 337 -7.43 3.75 -15.21
C GLU A 337 -6.15 4.04 -14.39
N LEU A 338 -5.22 3.09 -14.34
CA LEU A 338 -3.94 3.28 -13.67
C LEU A 338 -3.09 4.37 -14.35
N ALA A 339 -3.16 4.48 -15.68
CA ALA A 339 -2.49 5.54 -16.43
C ALA A 339 -3.09 6.92 -16.12
N GLN A 340 -4.42 7.03 -16.06
CA GLN A 340 -5.12 8.26 -15.66
C GLN A 340 -4.77 8.66 -14.23
N LEU A 341 -4.74 7.69 -13.31
CA LEU A 341 -4.31 7.92 -11.93
C LEU A 341 -2.86 8.44 -11.87
N GLY A 342 -1.95 7.84 -12.66
CA GLY A 342 -0.58 8.32 -12.81
C GLY A 342 -0.50 9.75 -13.33
N ALA A 343 -1.32 10.13 -14.31
CA ALA A 343 -1.37 11.49 -14.84
C ALA A 343 -1.85 12.51 -13.79
N ARG A 344 -2.88 12.17 -13.00
CA ARG A 344 -3.33 12.98 -11.86
C ARG A 344 -2.20 13.17 -10.84
N TYR A 345 -1.53 12.08 -10.49
CA TYR A 345 -0.40 12.12 -9.55
C TYR A 345 0.73 13.05 -10.02
N VAL A 346 1.08 13.02 -11.31
CA VAL A 346 2.12 13.92 -11.84
C VAL A 346 1.67 15.38 -11.75
N SER A 347 0.41 15.69 -12.07
CA SER A 347 -0.14 17.04 -11.95
C SER A 347 -0.07 17.55 -10.50
N ASP A 348 -0.58 16.77 -9.55
CA ASP A 348 -0.62 17.14 -8.14
C ASP A 348 0.79 17.26 -7.54
N LEU A 349 1.73 16.42 -7.96
CA LEU A 349 3.13 16.51 -7.57
C LEU A 349 3.75 17.84 -8.01
N LEU A 350 3.50 18.26 -9.26
CA LEU A 350 4.01 19.53 -9.80
C LEU A 350 3.41 20.76 -9.09
N ASP A 351 2.18 20.62 -8.59
CA ASP A 351 1.51 21.63 -7.76
C ASP A 351 1.93 21.60 -6.28
N GLY A 352 2.86 20.71 -5.89
CA GLY A 352 3.32 20.58 -4.50
C GLY A 352 2.27 19.96 -3.56
N LYS A 353 1.34 19.17 -4.09
CA LYS A 353 0.25 18.50 -3.35
C LYS A 353 0.41 16.97 -3.38
N PRO A 354 1.53 16.38 -2.90
CA PRO A 354 1.64 14.93 -2.85
C PRO A 354 0.59 14.37 -1.88
N ALA A 355 -0.43 13.70 -2.42
CA ALA A 355 -1.51 13.09 -1.66
C ALA A 355 -1.37 11.56 -1.59
N HIS A 356 -2.01 10.96 -0.59
CA HIS A 356 -2.38 9.55 -0.65
C HIS A 356 -3.62 9.43 -1.53
N TYR A 357 -3.54 8.66 -2.62
CA TYR A 357 -4.62 8.55 -3.58
C TYR A 357 -5.58 7.43 -3.22
N VAL A 358 -6.84 7.65 -3.56
CA VAL A 358 -7.91 6.66 -3.43
C VAL A 358 -8.48 6.46 -4.80
N TYR A 359 -8.56 5.22 -5.25
CA TYR A 359 -9.09 4.93 -6.58
C TYR A 359 -9.94 3.67 -6.60
N SER A 360 -10.91 3.66 -7.50
CA SER A 360 -11.64 2.47 -7.92
C SER A 360 -11.64 2.40 -9.45
N LEU A 361 -12.17 1.30 -10.00
CA LEU A 361 -12.19 1.05 -11.44
C LEU A 361 -13.60 1.13 -12.02
N TYR A 362 -14.47 2.02 -11.53
CA TYR A 362 -15.82 2.26 -12.08
C TYR A 362 -16.29 3.68 -11.79
#